data_AF-A0A1D2XCC7-F1
#
_entry.id   AF-A0A1D2XCC7-F1
#
_cell.length_a   1.000
_cell.length_b   1.000
_cell.length_c   1.000
_cell.angle_alpha   90.00
_cell.angle_beta   90.00
_cell.angle_gamma   90.00
#
_symmetry.space_group_name_H-M   'P 1'
#
loop_
_entity.id
_entity.type
_entity.pdbx_description
1 polymer ?
#
loop_
_entity_poly.entity_id
_entity_poly.type
_entity_poly.pdbx_seq_one_letter_code
_entity_poly.pdbx_strand_id
1 'polypeptide(L)'
;MSGEHFTLTISQSTTDAGDFAIHMKETDQQEQLLVHLRFMPLTMFDDAYLDDLVGMMARKLAKRIIEWRVAPDDPDAMQATQDEARAVVKKALDRMKKS
;
A
#
# COMPACT_ATOMS: atom_id res chain seq x y z
N MET A 1 -15.11 19.11 18.09
CA MET A 1 -15.21 18.58 16.72
C MET A 1 -14.60 17.19 16.74
N SER A 2 -15.43 16.15 16.72
CA SER A 2 -14.95 14.77 16.55
C SER A 2 -14.53 14.63 15.10
N GLY A 3 -13.22 14.48 14.83
CA GLY A 3 -12.75 14.26 13.46
C GLY A 3 -13.27 12.93 12.93
N GLU A 4 -13.49 12.84 11.61
CA GLU A 4 -13.65 11.53 10.98
C GLU A 4 -12.35 10.74 11.16
N HIS A 5 -12.45 9.56 11.75
CA HIS A 5 -11.31 8.67 11.99
C HIS A 5 -11.42 7.43 11.11
N PHE A 6 -10.29 7.01 10.56
CA PHE A 6 -10.12 5.71 9.95
C PHE A 6 -8.92 5.00 10.58
N THR A 7 -8.94 3.68 10.55
CA THR A 7 -7.83 2.83 10.99
C THR A 7 -7.31 2.06 9.79
N LEU A 8 -5.99 1.97 9.67
CA LEU A 8 -5.35 0.99 8.78
C LEU A 8 -4.84 -0.19 9.60
N THR A 9 -5.26 -1.39 9.23
CA THR A 9 -4.81 -2.65 9.84
C THR A 9 -3.87 -3.35 8.88
N ILE A 10 -2.68 -3.70 9.35
CA ILE A 10 -1.74 -4.56 8.62
C ILE A 10 -1.94 -5.97 9.16
N SER A 11 -2.23 -6.92 8.28
CA SER A 11 -2.32 -8.34 8.59
C SER A 11 -1.25 -9.11 7.82
N GLN A 12 -0.71 -10.15 8.44
CA GLN A 12 0.26 -11.07 7.83
C GLN A 12 -0.33 -12.47 7.88
N SER A 13 -0.12 -13.26 6.83
CA SER A 13 -0.53 -14.66 6.80
C SER A 13 0.24 -15.49 7.82
N THR A 14 -0.47 -16.36 8.54
CA THR A 14 0.15 -17.31 9.48
C THR A 14 0.87 -18.47 8.78
N THR A 15 0.70 -18.61 7.46
CA THR A 15 1.25 -19.73 6.68
C THR A 15 2.21 -19.30 5.57
N ASP A 16 2.31 -18.00 5.28
CA ASP A 16 3.20 -17.42 4.27
C ASP A 16 3.75 -16.08 4.79
N ALA A 17 4.98 -16.09 5.29
CA ALA A 17 5.60 -14.90 5.90
C ALA A 17 5.76 -13.72 4.92
N GLY A 18 5.70 -13.99 3.60
CA GLY A 18 5.73 -12.98 2.55
C GLY A 18 4.35 -12.45 2.15
N ASP A 19 3.27 -12.88 2.78
CA ASP A 19 1.89 -12.51 2.41
C ASP A 19 1.29 -11.55 3.44
N PHE A 20 1.04 -10.31 2.98
CA PHE A 20 0.54 -9.21 3.80
C PHE A 20 -0.69 -8.55 3.16
N ALA A 21 -1.62 -8.09 3.99
CA ALA A 21 -2.74 -7.28 3.55
C ALA A 21 -2.86 -6.00 4.39
N ILE A 22 -3.29 -4.92 3.74
CA ILE A 22 -3.58 -3.64 4.39
C ILE A 22 -5.06 -3.36 4.22
N HIS A 23 -5.77 -3.27 5.34
CA HIS A 23 -7.20 -3.02 5.42
C HIS A 23 -7.48 -1.62 5.95
N MET A 24 -8.61 -1.03 5.55
CA MET A 24 -9.13 0.20 6.11
C MET A 24 -10.47 -0.06 6.81
N LYS A 25 -10.62 0.51 8.00
CA LYS A 25 -11.88 0.51 8.74
C LYS A 25 -12.26 1.94 9.13
N GLU A 26 -13.47 2.33 8.76
CA GLU A 26 -14.10 3.56 9.22
C GLU A 26 -15.19 3.25 10.25
N THR A 27 -15.61 4.28 10.97
CA THR A 27 -16.77 4.17 11.89
C THR A 27 -18.00 3.82 11.07
N ASP A 28 -18.73 2.79 11.49
CA ASP A 28 -19.97 2.30 10.86
C ASP A 28 -19.87 1.75 9.41
N GLN A 29 -18.69 1.70 8.80
CA GLN A 29 -18.48 1.05 7.49
C GLN A 29 -17.86 -0.34 7.62
N GLN A 30 -18.05 -1.20 6.62
CA GLN A 30 -17.34 -2.49 6.59
C GLN A 30 -15.83 -2.28 6.39
N GLU A 31 -15.04 -3.23 6.89
CA GLU A 31 -13.61 -3.23 6.64
C GLU A 31 -13.36 -3.49 5.15
N GLN A 32 -12.51 -2.66 4.53
CA GLN A 32 -12.18 -2.74 3.12
C GLN A 32 -10.71 -3.13 2.95
N LEU A 33 -10.43 -4.13 2.12
CA LEU A 33 -9.08 -4.43 1.67
C LEU A 33 -8.60 -3.33 0.73
N LEU A 34 -7.51 -2.65 1.07
CA LEU A 34 -6.89 -1.64 0.21
C LEU A 34 -5.83 -2.26 -0.71
N VAL A 35 -4.94 -3.06 -0.11
CA VAL A 35 -3.78 -3.61 -0.81
C VAL A 35 -3.49 -5.01 -0.29
N HIS A 36 -3.18 -5.91 -1.22
CA HIS A 36 -2.63 -7.23 -0.95
C HIS A 36 -1.20 -7.28 -1.52
N LEU A 37 -0.22 -7.63 -0.70
CA LEU A 37 1.19 -7.71 -1.05
C LEU A 37 1.65 -9.15 -0.87
N ARG A 38 2.28 -9.70 -1.91
CA ARG A 38 2.93 -11.00 -1.86
C ARG A 38 4.37 -10.90 -2.29
N PHE A 39 5.27 -11.20 -1.35
CA PHE A 39 6.71 -11.19 -1.57
C PHE A 39 7.20 -12.59 -1.93
N MET A 40 8.08 -12.66 -2.92
CA MET A 40 8.79 -13.89 -3.23
C MET A 40 9.86 -14.12 -2.16
N PRO A 41 10.10 -15.37 -1.73
CA PRO A 41 11.10 -15.67 -0.71
C PRO A 41 12.51 -15.50 -1.29
N LEU A 42 13.03 -14.27 -1.21
CA LEU A 42 14.40 -13.92 -1.59
C LEU A 42 15.18 -13.65 -0.30
N THR A 43 16.42 -14.12 -0.22
CA THR A 43 17.30 -13.96 0.96
C THR A 43 17.57 -12.50 1.35
N MET A 44 17.35 -11.56 0.44
CA MET A 44 17.46 -10.11 0.67
C MET A 44 16.20 -9.48 1.31
N PHE A 45 15.10 -10.22 1.39
CA PHE A 45 13.84 -9.78 2.00
C PHE A 45 13.66 -10.46 3.36
N ASP A 46 14.49 -10.06 4.32
CA ASP A 46 14.31 -10.50 5.70
C ASP A 46 13.09 -9.83 6.35
N ASP A 47 12.68 -10.35 7.51
CA ASP A 47 11.47 -9.90 8.20
C ASP A 47 11.53 -8.40 8.52
N ALA A 48 12.70 -7.88 8.90
CA ALA A 48 12.89 -6.46 9.21
C ALA A 48 12.66 -5.58 7.98
N TYR A 49 13.23 -5.97 6.83
CA TYR A 49 13.02 -5.27 5.57
C TYR A 49 11.54 -5.30 5.14
N LEU A 50 10.88 -6.46 5.28
CA LEU A 50 9.47 -6.61 4.93
C LEU A 50 8.57 -5.75 5.83
N ASP A 51 8.80 -5.76 7.14
CA ASP A 51 8.07 -4.92 8.09
C ASP A 51 8.24 -3.42 7.78
N ASP A 52 9.46 -2.97 7.50
CA ASP A 52 9.74 -1.58 7.12
C ASP A 52 9.01 -1.18 5.83
N LEU A 53 9.04 -2.07 4.83
CA LEU A 53 8.40 -1.82 3.54
C LEU A 53 6.88 -1.75 3.66
N VAL A 54 6.26 -2.71 4.35
CA VAL A 54 4.81 -2.76 4.57
C VAL A 54 4.36 -1.58 5.43
N GLY A 55 5.12 -1.21 6.47
CA GLY A 55 4.87 -0.03 7.29
C GLY A 55 4.93 1.27 6.49
N MET A 56 5.94 1.44 5.63
CA MET A 56 6.03 2.59 4.72
C MET A 56 4.85 2.65 3.75
N MET A 57 4.41 1.51 3.21
CA MET A 57 3.25 1.41 2.34
C MET A 57 1.97 1.85 3.06
N ALA A 58 1.71 1.32 4.26
CA ALA A 58 0.56 1.72 5.07
C ALA A 58 0.56 3.23 5.36
N ARG A 59 1.72 3.80 5.69
CA ARG A 59 1.86 5.24 5.94
C ARG A 59 1.57 6.09 4.69
N LYS A 60 2.04 5.66 3.52
CA LYS A 60 1.77 6.33 2.25
C LYS A 60 0.28 6.25 1.88
N LEU A 61 -0.34 5.09 2.07
CA LEU A 61 -1.78 4.90 1.87
C LEU A 61 -2.60 5.81 2.78
N ALA A 62 -2.28 5.86 4.08
CA ALA A 62 -2.95 6.75 5.03
C ALA A 62 -2.88 8.22 4.58
N LYS A 63 -1.69 8.68 4.18
CA LYS A 63 -1.50 10.05 3.67
C LYS A 63 -2.35 10.30 2.42
N ARG A 64 -2.36 9.36 1.47
CA ARG A 64 -3.14 9.50 0.24
C ARG A 64 -4.64 9.52 0.49
N ILE A 65 -5.14 8.70 1.42
CA ILE A 65 -6.56 8.70 1.82
C ILE A 65 -6.95 10.06 2.41
N ILE A 66 -6.11 10.63 3.29
CA ILE A 66 -6.35 11.96 3.86
C ILE A 66 -6.37 13.02 2.76
N GLU A 67 -5.40 13.01 1.86
CA GLU A 67 -5.33 13.96 0.74
C GLU A 67 -6.58 13.86 -0.16
N TRP A 68 -7.00 12.65 -0.50
CA TRP A 68 -8.19 12.40 -1.32
C TRP A 68 -9.48 12.89 -0.66
N ARG A 69 -9.59 12.80 0.67
CA ARG A 69 -10.74 13.34 1.40
C ARG A 69 -10.76 14.87 1.45
N VAL A 70 -9.60 15.51 1.48
CA VAL A 70 -9.49 16.98 1.49
C VAL A 70 -9.68 17.56 0.08
N ALA A 71 -9.22 16.85 -0.95
CA ALA A 71 -9.35 17.22 -2.34
C ALA A 71 -9.51 15.93 -3.18
N PRO A 72 -10.75 15.51 -3.47
CA PRO A 72 -11.00 14.35 -4.32
C PRO A 72 -10.36 14.57 -5.68
N ASP A 73 -9.62 13.58 -6.19
CA ASP A 73 -9.00 13.71 -7.50
C ASP A 73 -10.09 13.83 -8.59
N ASP A 74 -9.74 14.55 -9.65
CA ASP A 74 -10.46 14.48 -10.92
C ASP A 74 -10.46 13.02 -11.43
N PRO A 75 -11.61 12.45 -11.84
CA PRO A 75 -11.68 11.11 -12.44
C PRO A 75 -10.65 10.88 -13.56
N ASP A 76 -10.30 11.92 -14.33
CA ASP A 76 -9.32 11.82 -15.42
C ASP A 76 -7.86 11.74 -14.90
N ALA A 77 -7.60 12.15 -13.65
CA ALA A 77 -6.29 12.07 -13.01
C ALA A 77 -5.93 10.66 -12.54
N MET A 78 -6.92 9.78 -12.35
CA MET A 78 -6.70 8.37 -11.96
C MET A 78 -5.88 7.61 -13.01
N GLN A 79 -6.19 7.80 -14.31
CA GLN A 79 -5.49 7.11 -15.38
C GLN A 79 -4.01 7.54 -15.46
N ALA A 80 -3.76 8.84 -15.38
CA ALA A 80 -2.40 9.38 -15.36
C ALA A 80 -1.59 8.86 -14.15
N THR A 81 -2.22 8.78 -12.98
CA THR A 81 -1.59 8.25 -11.75
C THR A 81 -1.27 6.77 -11.88
N GLN A 82 -2.15 5.97 -12.49
CA GLN A 82 -1.89 4.55 -12.74
C GLN A 82 -0.72 4.35 -13.71
N ASP A 83 -0.64 5.15 -14.77
CA ASP A 83 0.44 5.07 -15.76
C ASP A 83 1.79 5.49 -15.17
N GLU A 84 1.81 6.50 -14.30
CA GLU A 84 3.00 6.91 -13.56
C GLU A 84 3.46 5.81 -12.58
N ALA A 85 2.55 5.20 -11.82
CA ALA A 85 2.87 4.10 -10.92
C ALA A 85 3.46 2.90 -11.68
N ARG A 86 2.87 2.53 -12.82
CA ARG A 86 3.40 1.48 -13.71
C ARG A 86 4.80 1.81 -14.22
N ALA A 87 5.04 3.07 -14.60
CA ALA A 87 6.35 3.51 -15.07
C ALA A 87 7.42 3.42 -13.96
N VAL A 88 7.08 3.78 -12.72
CA VAL A 88 7.99 3.63 -11.56
C VAL A 88 8.35 2.17 -11.33
N VAL A 89 7.35 1.27 -11.31
CA VAL A 89 7.57 -0.17 -11.13
C VAL A 89 8.43 -0.74 -12.25
N LYS A 90 8.12 -0.41 -13.52
CA LYS A 90 8.90 -0.84 -14.67
C LYS A 90 10.36 -0.39 -14.57
N LYS A 91 10.59 0.87 -14.21
CA LYS A 91 11.94 1.43 -14.04
C LYS A 91 12.71 0.74 -12.91
N ALA A 92 12.04 0.37 -11.82
CA ALA A 92 12.65 -0.37 -10.73
C ALA A 92 13.05 -1.79 -11.19
N LEU A 93 12.15 -2.52 -11.87
CA LEU A 93 12.43 -3.85 -12.42
C LEU A 93 13.57 -3.82 -13.43
N ASP A 94 13.63 -2.81 -14.31
CA ASP A 94 14.69 -2.67 -15.31
C ASP A 94 16.06 -2.41 -14.68
N ARG A 95 16.11 -1.75 -13.52
CA ARG A 95 17.36 -1.55 -12.75
C ARG A 95 17.84 -2.86 -12.12
N MET A 96 16.92 -3.68 -11.62
CA MET A 96 17.23 -4.98 -11.02
C MET A 96 17.74 -5.99 -12.06
N LYS A 97 17.29 -5.92 -13.31
CA LYS A 97 17.75 -6.80 -14.41
C LYS A 97 19.13 -6.46 -14.97
N LYS A 98 19.65 -5.26 -14.69
CA LYS A 98 20.96 -4.78 -15.19
C LYS A 98 22.09 -4.93 -14.17
N SER A 99 21.78 -5.41 -12.96
CA SER A 99 22.74 -5.77 -11.91
C SER A 99 22.91 -7.28 -11.88
#